data_AF-A0A965EKA6-F1
#
_entry.id   AF-A0A965EKA6-F1
#
_cell.length_a   1.000
_cell.length_b   1.000
_cell.length_c   1.000
_cell.angle_alpha   90.00
_cell.angle_beta   90.00
_cell.angle_gamma   90.00
#
_symmetry.space_group_name_H-M   'P 1'
#
loop_
_entity.id
_entity.type
_entity.pdbx_description
1 polymer ?
#
loop_
_entity_poly.entity_id
_entity_poly.type
_entity_poly.pdbx_seq_one_letter_code
_entity_poly.pdbx_strand_id
1 'polypeptide(L)'
;EKVFNLTKVDGIFLEYDDDRSGGFEPLRFVPKGGPKIVLGLLTTKRGEMEPRDEILRRIEEASQYVDIDQLCLSPQCGFSSNAVGNLISVDDQVAKLLNIVEIAEEVWG
;
A
#
# COMPACT_ATOMS: atom_id res chain seq x y z
N GLU A 1 -12.20 -1.83 -12.80
CA GLU A 1 -12.41 -1.12 -14.09
C GLU A 1 -13.01 0.28 -13.90
N LYS A 2 -14.27 0.43 -13.45
CA LYS A 2 -14.93 1.75 -13.36
C LYS A 2 -14.22 2.78 -12.48
N VAL A 3 -13.67 2.37 -11.34
CA VAL A 3 -13.00 3.28 -10.39
C VAL A 3 -11.79 3.98 -10.99
N PHE A 4 -10.98 3.28 -11.79
CA PHE A 4 -9.75 3.83 -12.38
C PHE A 4 -10.01 4.73 -13.59
N ASN A 5 -11.10 4.50 -14.32
CA ASN A 5 -11.40 5.20 -15.57
C ASN A 5 -12.43 6.34 -15.42
N LEU A 6 -13.27 6.33 -14.37
CA LEU A 6 -14.34 7.32 -14.19
C LEU A 6 -14.02 8.39 -13.14
N THR A 7 -12.97 8.18 -12.33
CA THR A 7 -12.62 9.06 -11.22
C THR A 7 -11.45 9.95 -11.62
N LYS A 8 -11.66 11.27 -11.70
CA LYS A 8 -10.59 12.25 -11.94
C LYS A 8 -9.87 12.57 -10.62
N VAL A 9 -8.87 11.77 -10.28
CA VAL A 9 -8.00 11.95 -9.11
C VAL A 9 -6.56 11.73 -9.51
N ASP A 10 -5.63 12.28 -8.73
CA ASP A 10 -4.19 12.10 -8.93
C ASP A 10 -3.65 10.83 -8.26
N GLY A 11 -4.37 10.30 -7.26
CA GLY A 11 -3.94 9.15 -6.49
C GLY A 11 -5.10 8.36 -5.90
N ILE A 12 -4.91 7.05 -5.75
CA ILE A 12 -5.88 6.13 -5.16
C ILE A 12 -5.16 5.27 -4.12
N PHE A 13 -5.65 5.29 -2.88
CA PHE A 13 -5.15 4.47 -1.78
C PHE A 13 -5.97 3.19 -1.70
N LEU A 14 -5.31 2.03 -1.77
CA LEU A 14 -5.95 0.72 -1.79
C LEU A 14 -5.39 -0.16 -0.67
N GLU A 15 -6.28 -0.75 0.12
CA GLU A 15 -5.90 -1.63 1.24
C GLU A 15 -5.60 -3.05 0.74
N TYR A 16 -4.40 -3.56 1.04
CA TYR A 16 -3.85 -4.82 0.52
C TYR A 16 -3.03 -5.58 1.58
N ASP A 17 -3.29 -5.36 2.86
CA ASP A 17 -2.54 -5.94 3.99
C ASP A 17 -2.98 -7.36 4.39
N ASP A 18 -4.11 -7.86 3.86
CA ASP A 18 -4.58 -9.21 4.13
C ASP A 18 -5.08 -9.93 2.86
N ASP A 19 -5.20 -11.25 2.95
CA ASP A 19 -5.63 -12.12 1.84
C ASP A 19 -7.05 -11.82 1.34
N ARG A 20 -7.86 -11.09 2.11
CA ARG A 20 -9.24 -10.76 1.72
C ARG A 20 -9.27 -9.65 0.68
N SER A 21 -8.19 -8.87 0.53
CA SER A 21 -8.07 -7.81 -0.48
C SER A 21 -7.97 -8.35 -1.92
N GLY A 22 -7.74 -9.66 -2.09
CA GLY A 22 -7.53 -10.28 -3.41
C GLY A 22 -6.18 -9.91 -4.01
N GLY A 23 -6.03 -10.18 -5.31
CA GLY A 23 -4.80 -9.93 -6.06
C GLY A 23 -4.75 -8.58 -6.78
N PHE A 24 -3.63 -8.32 -7.45
CA PHE A 24 -3.36 -7.08 -8.18
C PHE A 24 -3.86 -7.09 -9.63
N GLU A 25 -4.49 -8.17 -10.09
CA GLU A 25 -5.00 -8.29 -11.46
C GLU A 25 -5.92 -7.12 -11.90
N PRO A 26 -6.72 -6.50 -11.02
CA PRO A 26 -7.51 -5.33 -11.38
C PRO A 26 -6.69 -4.08 -11.71
N LEU A 27 -5.42 -3.99 -11.29
CA LEU A 27 -4.55 -2.84 -11.60
C LEU A 27 -4.23 -2.71 -13.08
N ARG A 28 -4.44 -3.78 -13.88
CA ARG A 28 -4.32 -3.73 -15.36
C ARG A 28 -5.26 -2.72 -16.02
N PHE A 29 -6.29 -2.28 -15.30
CA PHE A 29 -7.24 -1.28 -15.77
C PHE A 29 -6.83 0.16 -15.42
N VAL A 30 -5.69 0.35 -14.75
CA VAL A 30 -5.13 1.68 -14.49
C VAL A 30 -4.51 2.20 -15.78
N PRO A 31 -4.94 3.36 -16.30
CA PRO A 31 -4.37 3.89 -17.53
C PRO A 31 -2.91 4.32 -17.32
N LYS A 32 -2.10 4.16 -18.36
CA LYS A 32 -0.73 4.71 -18.39
C LYS A 32 -0.77 6.22 -18.26
N GLY A 33 0.04 6.78 -17.36
CA GLY A 33 0.01 8.20 -17.03
C GLY A 33 -1.27 8.64 -16.29
N GLY A 34 -2.04 7.67 -15.78
CA GLY A 34 -3.19 7.89 -14.93
C GLY A 34 -2.82 8.18 -13.48
N PRO A 35 -3.75 7.97 -12.53
CA PRO A 35 -3.48 8.20 -11.12
C PRO A 35 -2.32 7.32 -10.61
N LYS A 36 -1.65 7.81 -9.57
CA LYS A 36 -0.78 6.98 -8.73
C LYS A 36 -1.63 5.96 -7.95
N ILE A 37 -1.11 4.77 -7.77
CA ILE A 37 -1.73 3.72 -6.96
C ILE A 37 -0.89 3.54 -5.70
N VAL A 38 -1.46 3.88 -4.57
CA VAL A 38 -0.82 3.73 -3.26
C VAL A 38 -1.23 2.38 -2.68
N LEU A 39 -0.25 1.48 -2.60
CA LEU A 39 -0.41 0.12 -2.09
C LEU A 39 -0.33 0.16 -0.55
N GLY A 40 -1.46 -0.05 0.10
CA GLY A 40 -1.56 -0.18 1.55
C GLY A 40 -1.17 -1.58 2.00
N LEU A 41 0.13 -1.85 2.14
CA LEU A 41 0.67 -3.20 2.40
C LEU A 41 1.00 -3.46 3.87
N LEU A 42 1.10 -2.42 4.70
CA LEU A 42 1.39 -2.57 6.12
C LEU A 42 0.13 -2.43 6.97
N THR A 43 -0.08 -3.34 7.90
CA THR A 43 -1.25 -3.32 8.77
C THR A 43 -1.14 -2.22 9.83
N THR A 44 -2.20 -1.44 10.03
CA THR A 44 -2.31 -0.49 11.17
C THR A 44 -3.05 -1.07 12.37
N LYS A 45 -3.40 -2.36 12.31
CA LYS A 45 -4.22 -3.08 13.32
C LYS A 45 -3.39 -3.82 14.35
N ARG A 46 -2.11 -4.12 14.05
CA ARG A 46 -1.20 -4.93 14.87
C ARG A 46 0.20 -4.29 14.85
N GLY A 47 0.94 -4.40 15.96
CA GLY A 47 2.30 -3.87 16.07
C GLY A 47 3.38 -4.73 15.41
N GLU A 48 3.10 -6.00 15.14
CA GLU A 48 4.03 -6.91 14.44
C GLU A 48 4.45 -6.33 13.08
N MET A 49 5.75 -6.28 12.83
CA MET A 49 6.32 -5.76 11.59
C MET A 49 6.12 -6.76 10.46
N GLU A 50 5.64 -6.30 9.31
CA GLU A 50 5.55 -7.11 8.11
C GLU A 50 6.95 -7.47 7.60
N PRO A 51 7.16 -8.70 7.11
CA PRO A 51 8.43 -9.08 6.50
C PRO A 51 8.75 -8.18 5.32
N ARG A 52 9.94 -7.57 5.34
CA ARG A 52 10.38 -6.66 4.28
C ARG A 52 10.36 -7.31 2.89
N ASP A 53 10.86 -8.53 2.79
CA ASP A 53 10.89 -9.30 1.54
C ASP A 53 9.48 -9.56 0.99
N GLU A 54 8.49 -9.69 1.87
CA GLU A 54 7.09 -9.85 1.46
C GLU A 54 6.54 -8.55 0.86
N ILE A 55 6.83 -7.39 1.47
CA ILE A 55 6.42 -6.09 0.93
C ILE A 55 7.03 -5.87 -0.46
N LEU A 56 8.33 -6.13 -0.62
CA LEU A 56 9.03 -5.98 -1.90
C LEU A 56 8.44 -6.89 -2.97
N ARG A 57 8.21 -8.18 -2.65
CA ARG A 57 7.58 -9.13 -3.57
C ARG A 57 6.19 -8.65 -4.00
N ARG A 58 5.41 -8.10 -3.06
CA ARG A 58 4.06 -7.56 -3.35
C ARG A 58 4.11 -6.33 -4.26
N ILE A 59 5.11 -5.46 -4.09
CA ILE A 59 5.34 -4.33 -5.02
C ILE A 59 5.70 -4.86 -6.42
N GLU A 60 6.58 -5.84 -6.51
CA GLU A 60 6.97 -6.48 -7.78
C GLU A 60 5.78 -7.17 -8.47
N GLU A 61 4.92 -7.83 -7.71
CA GLU A 61 3.67 -8.42 -8.23
C GLU A 61 2.73 -7.35 -8.79
N ALA A 62 2.56 -6.23 -8.07
CA ALA A 62 1.74 -5.11 -8.53
C ALA A 62 2.32 -4.46 -9.80
N SER A 63 3.65 -4.35 -9.91
CA SER A 63 4.32 -3.74 -11.06
C SER A 63 4.19 -4.58 -12.34
N GLN A 64 3.72 -5.83 -12.26
CA GLN A 64 3.37 -6.61 -13.45
C GLN A 64 2.12 -6.08 -14.16
N TYR A 65 1.30 -5.28 -13.48
CA TYR A 65 0.00 -4.81 -14.00
C TYR A 65 -0.04 -3.31 -14.29
N VAL A 66 0.75 -2.52 -13.58
CA VAL A 66 0.83 -1.06 -13.70
C VAL A 66 2.29 -0.64 -13.60
N ASP A 67 2.66 0.46 -14.25
CA ASP A 67 4.03 0.98 -14.22
C ASP A 67 4.50 1.18 -12.78
N ILE A 68 5.72 0.75 -12.46
CA ILE A 68 6.31 0.92 -11.13
C ILE A 68 6.41 2.40 -10.74
N ASP A 69 6.59 3.28 -11.73
CA ASP A 69 6.60 4.71 -11.51
C ASP A 69 5.21 5.24 -11.13
N GLN A 70 4.13 4.52 -11.42
CA GLN A 70 2.78 4.84 -10.97
C GLN A 70 2.43 4.22 -9.61
N LEU A 71 3.32 3.44 -8.99
CA LEU A 71 3.10 2.84 -7.68
C LEU A 71 3.66 3.70 -6.54
N CYS A 72 3.07 3.56 -5.37
CA CYS A 72 3.54 4.12 -4.10
C CYS A 72 3.26 3.13 -2.97
N LEU A 73 3.90 3.31 -1.80
CA LEU A 73 3.70 2.47 -0.62
C LEU A 73 3.07 3.27 0.53
N SER A 74 2.14 2.65 1.26
CA SER A 74 1.59 3.19 2.51
C SER A 74 1.20 2.08 3.49
N PRO A 75 0.80 2.42 4.72
CA PRO A 75 -0.02 1.52 5.52
C PRO A 75 -1.39 1.30 4.86
N GLN A 76 -2.11 0.26 5.27
CA GLN A 76 -3.47 -0.01 4.80
C GLN A 76 -4.44 1.14 5.09
N CYS A 77 -4.28 1.81 6.22
CA CYS A 77 -5.23 2.80 6.71
C CYS A 77 -4.51 3.77 7.65
N GLY A 78 -5.23 4.67 8.31
CA GLY A 78 -4.67 5.48 9.39
C GLY A 78 -4.44 4.65 10.66
N PHE A 79 -3.53 5.12 11.53
CA PHE A 79 -3.31 4.55 12.86
C PHE A 79 -4.34 5.01 13.91
N SER A 80 -5.22 5.96 13.55
CA SER A 80 -6.30 6.43 14.41
C SER A 80 -7.48 5.45 14.39
N SER A 81 -7.54 4.50 15.33
CA SER A 81 -8.67 3.55 15.42
C SER A 81 -9.73 3.97 16.43
N ASN A 82 -11.00 3.96 16.03
CA ASN A 82 -12.17 4.07 16.92
C ASN A 82 -12.66 2.68 17.41
N ALA A 83 -13.23 2.68 18.62
CA ALA A 83 -14.03 1.68 19.35
C ALA A 83 -13.49 0.25 19.60
N VAL A 84 -12.75 -0.38 18.69
CA VAL A 84 -12.29 -1.79 18.86
C VAL A 84 -10.82 -1.90 19.28
N GLY A 85 -10.11 -0.78 19.36
CA GLY A 85 -8.76 -0.70 19.92
C GLY A 85 -7.72 -1.40 19.06
N ASN A 86 -7.15 -0.69 18.08
CA ASN A 86 -5.87 -1.11 17.52
C ASN A 86 -4.82 -0.91 18.63
N LEU A 87 -4.43 -2.01 19.27
CA LEU A 87 -3.34 -2.02 20.26
C LEU A 87 -2.00 -1.98 19.51
N ILE A 88 -1.67 -0.81 18.94
CA ILE A 88 -0.37 -0.54 18.34
C ILE A 88 0.31 0.60 19.10
N SER A 89 1.52 0.34 19.59
CA SER A 89 2.27 1.35 20.34
C SER A 89 2.73 2.48 19.42
N VAL A 90 3.02 3.65 19.97
CA VAL A 90 3.59 4.76 19.19
C VAL A 90 4.92 4.35 18.57
N ASP A 91 5.74 3.58 19.29
CA ASP A 91 7.02 3.08 18.80
C ASP A 91 6.83 2.14 17.59
N ASP A 92 5.84 1.25 17.62
CA ASP A 92 5.51 0.40 16.47
C ASP A 92 4.98 1.21 15.28
N GLN A 93 4.18 2.25 15.52
CA GLN A 93 3.71 3.15 14.46
C GLN A 93 4.88 3.86 13.79
N VAL A 94 5.81 4.40 14.58
CA VAL A 94 7.03 5.05 14.08
C VAL A 94 7.90 4.06 13.31
N ALA A 95 8.12 2.86 13.86
CA ALA A 95 8.91 1.82 13.20
C ALA A 95 8.32 1.43 11.84
N LYS A 96 6.98 1.30 11.75
CA LYS A 96 6.30 1.00 10.49
C LYS A 96 6.46 2.13 9.47
N LEU A 97 6.36 3.39 9.90
CA LEU A 97 6.56 4.54 9.02
C LEU A 97 8.00 4.64 8.52
N LEU A 98 8.98 4.40 9.39
CA LEU A 98 10.40 4.35 8.99
C LEU A 98 10.66 3.25 7.97
N ASN A 99 10.13 2.04 8.21
CA ASN A 99 10.26 0.93 7.27
C ASN A 99 9.65 1.27 5.89
N ILE A 100 8.50 1.96 5.85
CA ILE A 100 7.91 2.44 4.59
C ILE A 100 8.85 3.40 3.85
N VAL A 101 9.47 4.35 4.57
CA VAL A 101 10.42 5.31 3.97
C VAL A 101 11.64 4.58 3.42
N GLU A 102 12.21 3.64 4.17
CA GLU A 102 13.37 2.85 3.74
C GLU A 102 13.08 1.98 2.51
N ILE A 103 11.91 1.33 2.47
CA ILE A 103 11.49 0.55 1.30
C ILE A 103 11.23 1.48 0.11
N ALA A 104 10.60 2.64 0.33
CA ALA A 104 10.32 3.57 -0.74
C ALA A 104 11.61 4.14 -1.37
N GLU A 105 12.62 4.43 -0.55
CA GLU A 105 13.94 4.84 -1.04
C GLU A 105 14.63 3.72 -1.83
N GLU A 106 14.54 2.46 -1.40
CA GLU A 106 15.11 1.33 -2.14
C GLU A 106 14.45 1.12 -3.51
N VAL A 107 13.14 1.31 -3.60
CA VAL A 107 12.36 1.03 -4.82
C VAL A 107 12.38 2.20 -5.81
N TRP A 108 12.32 3.44 -5.31
CA TRP A 108 12.13 4.66 -6.14
C TRP A 108 13.22 5.74 -5.98
N GLY A 109 14.22 5.55 -5.11
CA GLY A 109 15.34 6.49 -4.88
C GLY A 109 16.44 6.46 -5.93
#